data_AF-A0A0F9BFE2-F1
#
_entry.id   AF-A0A0F9BFE2-F1
#
_cell.length_a   1.000
_cell.length_b   1.000
_cell.length_c   1.000
_cell.angle_alpha   90.00
_cell.angle_beta   90.00
_cell.angle_gamma   90.00
#
_symmetry.space_group_name_H-M   'P 1'
#
loop_
_entity.id
_entity.type
_entity.pdbx_description
1 polymer ?
#
loop_
_entity_poly.entity_id
_entity_poly.type
_entity_poly.pdbx_seq_one_letter_code
_entity_poly.pdbx_strand_id
1 'polypeptide(L)'
;MNFNLILQQLLNGISLGGVYALMAVGFGLIFNVLKFSNFSHGGVVTISAYFGYFMSQYVFPNFVITFILTAIFGGFLGVLIEKLIFRPIRLKGAPLTLFLVNSITAAMLVQQFFAVMWGDNYYPYPEFIKE
;
A
#
# COMPACT_ATOMS: atom_id res chain seq x y z
N MET A 1 18.03 -25.89 -20.27
CA MET A 1 17.37 -24.64 -19.82
C MET A 1 17.89 -23.52 -20.71
N ASN A 2 17.01 -22.78 -21.39
CA ASN A 2 17.44 -21.73 -22.31
C ASN A 2 18.04 -20.56 -21.53
N PHE A 3 19.19 -20.02 -21.97
CA PHE A 3 19.84 -18.86 -21.33
C PHE A 3 18.88 -17.67 -21.17
N ASN A 4 18.03 -17.44 -22.18
CA ASN A 4 16.98 -16.42 -22.15
C ASN A 4 15.99 -16.62 -20.99
N LEU A 5 15.65 -17.86 -20.64
CA LEU A 5 14.72 -18.19 -19.57
C LEU A 5 15.33 -17.88 -18.19
N ILE A 6 16.63 -18.16 -18.02
CA ILE A 6 17.36 -17.81 -16.80
C ILE A 6 17.42 -16.28 -16.64
N LEU A 7 17.74 -15.56 -17.72
CA LEU A 7 17.80 -14.10 -17.70
C LEU A 7 16.43 -13.48 -17.35
N GLN A 8 15.35 -13.99 -17.93
CA GLN A 8 13.99 -13.53 -17.63
C GLN A 8 13.61 -13.79 -16.17
N GLN A 9 13.92 -14.98 -15.62
CA GLN A 9 13.66 -15.29 -14.22
C GLN A 9 14.45 -14.40 -13.27
N LEU A 10 15.71 -14.07 -13.60
CA LEU A 10 16.51 -13.12 -12.82
C LEU A 10 15.88 -11.72 -12.82
N LEU A 11 15.45 -11.23 -13.98
CA LEU A 11 14.78 -9.93 -14.09
C LEU A 11 13.46 -9.90 -13.33
N ASN A 12 12.65 -10.96 -13.44
CA ASN A 12 11.41 -11.10 -12.67
C ASN A 12 11.67 -11.15 -11.16
N GLY A 13 12.72 -11.86 -10.74
CA GLY A 13 13.14 -11.94 -9.34
C GLY A 13 13.59 -10.58 -8.79
N ILE A 14 14.38 -9.83 -9.56
CA ILE A 14 14.80 -8.46 -9.18
C ILE A 14 13.60 -7.52 -9.13
N SER A 15 12.69 -7.60 -10.10
CA SER A 15 11.47 -6.79 -10.12
C SER A 15 10.59 -7.04 -8.90
N LEU A 16 10.29 -8.31 -8.61
CA LEU A 16 9.50 -8.71 -7.43
C LEU A 16 10.21 -8.36 -6.11
N GLY A 17 11.52 -8.60 -6.05
CA GLY A 17 12.36 -8.23 -4.91
C GLY A 17 12.37 -6.72 -4.68
N GLY A 18 12.36 -5.92 -5.74
CA GLY A 18 12.26 -4.47 -5.70
C GLY A 18 10.95 -4.00 -5.06
N VAL A 19 9.82 -4.64 -5.38
CA VAL A 19 8.53 -4.36 -4.74
C VAL A 19 8.59 -4.63 -3.23
N TYR A 20 9.11 -5.79 -2.83
CA TYR A 20 9.25 -6.12 -1.40
C TYR A 20 10.25 -5.21 -0.68
N ALA A 21 11.35 -4.83 -1.33
CA ALA A 21 12.33 -3.90 -0.78
C ALA A 21 11.70 -2.52 -0.56
N LEU A 22 10.94 -2.01 -1.53
CA LEU A 22 10.20 -0.74 -1.39
C LEU A 22 9.19 -0.79 -0.25
N MET A 23 8.44 -1.90 -0.11
CA MET A 23 7.51 -2.09 1.01
C MET A 23 8.23 -2.09 2.36
N ALA A 24 9.38 -2.77 2.46
CA ALA A 24 10.18 -2.83 3.67
C ALA A 24 10.78 -1.46 4.04
N VAL A 25 11.30 -0.72 3.05
CA VAL A 25 11.81 0.64 3.24
C VAL A 25 10.70 1.57 3.72
N GLY A 26 9.50 1.51 3.11
CA GLY A 26 8.35 2.30 3.55
C GLY A 26 7.94 2.00 4.99
N PHE A 27 7.85 0.72 5.36
CA PHE A 27 7.56 0.32 6.74
C PHE A 27 8.62 0.80 7.72
N GLY A 28 9.91 0.69 7.35
CA GLY A 28 11.03 1.17 8.14
C GLY A 28 11.01 2.69 8.36
N LEU A 29 10.65 3.47 7.33
CA LEU A 29 10.50 4.93 7.44
C LEU A 29 9.36 5.31 8.40
N ILE A 30 8.22 4.63 8.32
CA ILE A 30 7.10 4.85 9.24
C ILE A 30 7.51 4.53 10.67
N PHE A 31 8.16 3.40 10.90
CA PHE A 31 8.64 3.02 12.22
C PHE A 31 9.66 4.02 12.77
N ASN A 32 10.56 4.51 11.91
CA ASN A 32 11.58 5.49 12.31
C ASN A 32 10.94 6.78 12.82
N VAL A 33 9.86 7.24 12.17
CA VAL A 33 9.16 8.47 12.56
C VAL A 33 8.24 8.25 13.76
N LEU A 34 7.39 7.21 13.71
CA LEU A 34 6.33 6.98 14.71
C LEU A 34 6.85 6.30 15.99
N LYS A 35 8.00 5.62 15.93
CA LYS A 35 8.58 4.81 17.03
C LYS A 35 7.69 3.64 17.50
N PHE A 36 6.75 3.21 16.67
CA PHE A 36 5.94 2.01 16.90
C PHE A 36 5.60 1.31 15.58
N SER A 37 5.29 0.02 15.65
CA SER A 37 4.91 -0.78 14.48
C SER A 37 3.48 -0.44 14.03
N ASN A 38 3.37 0.26 12.90
CA ASN A 38 2.08 0.57 12.30
C ASN A 38 1.65 -0.53 11.32
N PHE A 39 0.82 -1.47 11.79
CA PHE A 39 0.30 -2.56 10.96
C PHE A 39 -0.71 -2.09 9.90
N SER A 40 -1.28 -0.88 10.02
CA SER A 40 -2.22 -0.33 9.03
C SER A 40 -1.58 -0.08 7.67
N HIS A 41 -0.25 0.00 7.60
CA HIS A 41 0.50 0.24 6.37
C HIS A 41 0.15 -0.77 5.26
N GLY A 42 0.04 -2.06 5.58
CA GLY A 42 -0.33 -3.08 4.60
C GLY A 42 -1.72 -2.85 4.00
N GLY A 43 -2.68 -2.40 4.82
CA GLY A 43 -4.01 -2.01 4.35
C GLY A 43 -3.95 -0.79 3.41
N VAL A 44 -3.18 0.23 3.76
CA VAL A 44 -3.00 1.44 2.92
C VAL A 44 -2.39 1.09 1.56
N VAL A 45 -1.35 0.27 1.54
CA VAL A 45 -0.73 -0.21 0.28
C VAL A 45 -1.75 -0.93 -0.58
N THR A 46 -2.56 -1.81 0.02
CA THR A 46 -3.57 -2.60 -0.69
C THR A 46 -4.64 -1.70 -1.31
N ILE A 47 -5.26 -0.81 -0.54
CA ILE A 47 -6.30 0.09 -1.08
C ILE A 47 -5.72 1.03 -2.14
N SER A 48 -4.49 1.52 -1.94
CA SER A 48 -3.83 2.37 -2.94
C SER A 48 -3.61 1.62 -4.25
N ALA A 49 -3.17 0.36 -4.20
CA ALA A 49 -3.00 -0.47 -5.39
C ALA A 49 -4.31 -0.68 -6.15
N TYR A 50 -5.41 -0.91 -5.46
CA TYR A 50 -6.73 -1.01 -6.08
C TYR A 50 -7.23 0.32 -6.65
N PHE A 51 -7.02 1.42 -5.95
CA PHE A 51 -7.31 2.74 -6.48
C PHE A 51 -6.57 3.00 -7.80
N GLY A 52 -5.28 2.68 -7.86
CA GLY A 52 -4.50 2.78 -9.10
C GLY A 52 -5.03 1.89 -10.23
N TYR A 53 -5.49 0.68 -9.90
CA TYR A 53 -6.14 -0.21 -10.88
C TYR A 53 -7.40 0.44 -11.46
N PHE A 54 -8.30 0.93 -10.61
CA PHE A 54 -9.54 1.57 -11.06
C PHE A 54 -9.27 2.86 -11.85
N MET A 55 -8.29 3.66 -11.45
CA MET A 55 -7.89 4.85 -12.20
C MET A 55 -7.34 4.51 -13.58
N SER A 56 -6.49 3.48 -13.66
CA SER A 56 -5.91 3.02 -14.94
C SER A 56 -6.98 2.49 -15.89
N GLN A 57 -7.89 1.65 -15.39
CA GLN A 57 -8.90 1.00 -16.21
C GLN A 57 -10.00 1.94 -16.68
N TYR A 58 -10.50 2.81 -15.80
CA TYR A 58 -11.74 3.56 -16.06
C TYR A 58 -11.54 5.04 -16.33
N VAL A 59 -10.37 5.62 -16.01
CA VAL A 59 -10.18 7.08 -16.06
C VAL A 59 -9.04 7.47 -17.00
N PHE A 60 -7.80 7.05 -16.72
CA PHE A 60 -6.61 7.43 -17.48
C PHE A 60 -5.70 6.22 -17.72
N PRO A 61 -5.63 5.66 -18.94
CA PRO A 61 -4.74 4.53 -19.24
C PRO A 61 -3.25 4.92 -19.33
N ASN A 62 -2.88 6.10 -18.82
CA ASN A 62 -1.50 6.57 -18.79
C ASN A 62 -0.83 6.15 -17.48
N PHE A 63 0.27 5.41 -17.59
CA PHE A 63 1.05 4.92 -16.45
C PHE A 63 1.49 6.03 -15.50
N VAL A 64 2.07 7.11 -16.02
CA VAL A 64 2.66 8.19 -15.20
C VAL A 64 1.57 8.92 -14.41
N ILE A 65 0.44 9.22 -15.06
CA ILE A 65 -0.68 9.90 -14.41
C ILE A 65 -1.27 9.01 -13.31
N THR A 66 -1.53 7.73 -13.63
CA THR A 66 -2.03 6.75 -12.65
C THR A 66 -1.10 6.61 -11.46
N PHE A 67 0.21 6.51 -11.71
CA PHE A 67 1.22 6.38 -10.67
C PHE A 67 1.20 7.57 -9.71
N ILE A 68 1.19 8.80 -10.23
CA ILE A 68 1.16 10.03 -9.41
C ILE A 68 -0.13 10.11 -8.60
N LEU A 69 -1.29 9.89 -9.24
CA LEU A 69 -2.58 9.93 -8.56
C LEU A 69 -2.67 8.89 -7.44
N THR A 70 -2.14 7.70 -7.68
CA THR A 70 -2.11 6.60 -6.69
C THR A 70 -1.22 6.95 -5.51
N ALA A 71 -0.04 7.53 -5.76
CA ALA A 71 0.87 7.98 -4.71
C ALA A 71 0.24 9.08 -3.84
N ILE A 72 -0.43 10.06 -4.46
CA ILE A 72 -1.14 11.14 -3.75
C ILE A 72 -2.27 10.54 -2.90
N PHE A 73 -3.07 9.64 -3.46
CA PHE A 73 -4.17 8.99 -2.75
C PHE A 73 -3.67 8.17 -1.54
N GLY A 74 -2.61 7.38 -1.70
CA GLY A 74 -2.00 6.65 -0.59
C GLY A 74 -1.45 7.56 0.51
N GLY A 75 -0.81 8.66 0.13
CA GLY A 75 -0.38 9.70 1.07
C GLY A 75 -1.54 10.33 1.82
N PHE A 76 -2.64 10.64 1.12
CA PHE A 76 -3.86 11.16 1.72
C PHE A 76 -4.47 10.17 2.72
N LEU A 77 -4.58 8.88 2.38
CA LEU A 77 -5.03 7.84 3.32
C LEU A 77 -4.16 7.75 4.56
N GLY A 78 -2.82 7.81 4.39
CA GLY A 78 -1.89 7.84 5.51
C GLY A 78 -2.12 9.02 6.45
N VAL A 79 -2.31 10.22 5.90
CA VAL A 79 -2.65 11.43 6.68
C VAL A 79 -4.00 11.28 7.38
N LEU A 80 -4.99 10.67 6.73
CA LEU A 80 -6.31 10.45 7.30
C LEU A 80 -6.24 9.52 8.51
N ILE A 81 -5.54 8.39 8.38
CA ILE A 81 -5.33 7.42 9.47
C ILE A 81 -4.58 8.09 10.63
N GLU A 82 -3.49 8.82 10.33
CA GLU A 82 -2.74 9.55 11.36
C GLU A 82 -3.65 10.56 12.09
N LYS A 83 -4.46 11.34 11.38
CA LYS A 83 -5.33 12.35 11.99
C LYS A 83 -6.49 11.76 12.80
N LEU A 84 -7.11 10.70 12.31
CA LEU A 84 -8.32 10.14 12.92
C LEU A 84 -8.03 9.10 13.99
N ILE A 85 -6.96 8.33 13.85
CA ILE A 85 -6.67 7.19 14.72
C ILE A 85 -5.52 7.52 15.66
N PHE A 86 -4.34 7.87 15.15
CA PHE A 86 -3.13 7.95 15.98
C PHE A 86 -2.94 9.30 16.68
N ARG A 87 -3.25 10.42 16.03
CA ARG A 87 -3.10 11.76 16.59
C ARG A 87 -3.94 11.96 17.86
N PRO A 88 -5.22 11.56 17.94
CA PRO A 88 -6.01 11.71 19.16
C PRO A 88 -5.44 10.89 20.32
N ILE A 89 -4.94 9.69 20.04
CA ILE A 89 -4.30 8.81 21.03
C ILE A 89 -3.02 9.45 21.58
N ARG A 90 -2.21 10.04 20.68
CA ARG A 90 -0.97 10.75 21.04
C ARG A 90 -1.23 11.97 21.90
N LEU A 91 -2.22 12.78 21.54
CA LEU A 91 -2.58 13.98 22.31
C LEU A 91 -3.08 13.66 23.73
N LYS A 92 -3.63 12.45 23.93
CA LYS A 92 -4.06 11.95 25.25
C LYS A 92 -2.93 11.32 26.08
N GLY A 93 -1.69 11.25 25.56
CA GLY A 93 -0.55 10.67 26.28
C GLY A 93 -0.70 9.17 26.55
N ALA A 94 -1.41 8.44 25.68
CA ALA A 94 -1.70 7.02 25.88
C ALA A 94 -0.44 6.13 25.78
N PRO A 95 -0.45 4.95 26.43
CA PRO A 95 0.67 4.01 26.39
C PRO A 95 0.87 3.41 24.99
N LEU A 96 2.10 2.94 24.71
CA LEU A 96 2.50 2.31 23.44
C LEU A 96 1.59 1.14 23.04
N THR A 97 1.13 0.35 24.02
CA THR A 97 0.23 -0.79 23.79
C THR A 97 -1.05 -0.36 23.07
N LEU A 98 -1.59 0.81 23.39
CA LEU A 98 -2.80 1.32 22.75
C LEU A 98 -2.56 1.69 21.28
N PHE A 99 -1.37 2.20 20.94
CA PHE A 99 -1.00 2.46 19.53
C PHE A 99 -0.92 1.18 18.71
N LEU A 100 -0.34 0.11 19.27
CA LEU A 100 -0.24 -1.18 18.58
C LEU A 100 -1.61 -1.81 18.35
N VAL A 101 -2.47 -1.83 19.38
CA VAL A 101 -3.84 -2.35 19.25
C VAL A 101 -4.65 -1.56 18.21
N ASN A 102 -4.55 -0.23 18.24
CA ASN A 102 -5.23 0.61 17.26
C ASN A 102 -4.66 0.47 15.85
N SER A 103 -3.36 0.20 15.68
CA SER A 103 -2.78 0.01 14.34
C SER A 103 -3.25 -1.29 13.70
N ILE A 104 -3.39 -2.37 14.48
CA ILE A 104 -3.99 -3.63 14.03
C ILE A 104 -5.47 -3.41 13.69
N THR A 105 -6.21 -2.74 14.58
CA THR A 105 -7.64 -2.43 14.36
C THR A 105 -7.83 -1.59 13.11
N ALA A 106 -6.98 -0.58 12.90
CA ALA A 106 -6.99 0.24 11.68
C ALA A 106 -6.70 -0.60 10.44
N ALA A 107 -5.73 -1.52 10.49
CA ALA A 107 -5.44 -2.43 9.38
C ALA A 107 -6.68 -3.26 9.01
N MET A 108 -7.33 -3.87 10.01
CA MET A 108 -8.54 -4.68 9.81
C MET A 108 -9.70 -3.85 9.27
N LEU A 109 -9.94 -2.65 9.81
CA LEU A 109 -10.99 -1.75 9.33
C LEU A 109 -10.78 -1.37 7.86
N VAL A 110 -9.55 -1.00 7.49
CA VAL A 110 -9.18 -0.62 6.12
C VAL A 110 -9.39 -1.81 5.18
N GLN A 111 -8.88 -2.99 5.55
CA GLN A 111 -9.03 -4.20 4.73
C GLN A 111 -10.49 -4.62 4.60
N GLN A 112 -11.24 -4.66 5.71
CA GLN A 112 -12.63 -5.10 5.70
C GLN A 112 -13.54 -4.11 4.97
N PHE A 113 -13.30 -2.82 5.10
CA PHE A 113 -14.02 -1.81 4.33
C PHE A 113 -13.86 -2.04 2.83
N PHE A 114 -12.63 -2.32 2.39
CA PHE A 114 -12.37 -2.61 0.99
C PHE A 114 -13.04 -3.92 0.54
N ALA A 115 -12.90 -4.99 1.32
CA ALA A 115 -13.50 -6.30 1.03
C ALA A 115 -15.03 -6.23 0.92
N VAL A 116 -15.70 -5.44 1.76
CA VAL A 116 -17.16 -5.25 1.69
C VAL A 116 -17.58 -4.51 0.42
N MET A 117 -16.78 -3.56 -0.05
CA MET A 117 -17.13 -2.73 -1.21
C MET A 117 -16.82 -3.41 -2.55
N TRP A 118 -15.72 -4.17 -2.65
CA TRP A 118 -15.23 -4.75 -3.92
C TRP A 118 -15.13 -6.29 -3.93
N GLY A 119 -15.41 -6.93 -2.81
CA GLY A 119 -15.21 -8.36 -2.62
C GLY A 119 -13.74 -8.76 -2.61
N ASP A 120 -13.50 -10.07 -2.66
CA ASP A 120 -12.15 -10.66 -2.70
C ASP A 120 -11.69 -10.95 -4.13
N ASN A 121 -12.19 -10.17 -5.11
CA ASN A 121 -11.88 -10.36 -6.52
C ASN A 121 -10.42 -10.00 -6.81
N TYR A 122 -9.74 -10.85 -7.58
CA TYR A 122 -8.41 -10.56 -8.08
C TYR A 122 -8.48 -9.70 -9.34
N TYR A 123 -7.92 -8.49 -9.28
CA TYR A 123 -7.94 -7.53 -10.38
C TYR A 123 -6.53 -7.40 -11.00
N PRO A 124 -6.28 -7.98 -12.20
CA PRO A 124 -4.99 -7.87 -12.86
C PRO A 124 -4.83 -6.48 -13.48
N TYR A 125 -3.68 -5.84 -13.25
CA TYR A 125 -3.39 -4.53 -13.84
C TYR A 125 -3.41 -4.58 -15.38
N PRO A 126 -4.00 -3.57 -16.06
CA PRO A 126 -3.92 -3.49 -17.51
C PRO A 126 -2.49 -3.25 -17.99
N GLU A 127 -2.20 -3.68 -19.21
CA GLU A 127 -0.95 -3.36 -19.89
C GLU A 127 -0.90 -1.87 -20.23
N PHE A 128 0.11 -1.17 -19.69
CA PHE A 128 0.36 0.23 -19.99
C PHE A 128 1.25 0.43 -21.22
N ILE A 129 2.05 -0.57 -21.56
CA ILE A 129 2.92 -0.58 -22.73
C ILE A 129 2.35 -1.66 -23.63
N LYS A 130 1.78 -1.25 -24.77
CA LYS A 130 1.43 -2.19 -25.84
C LYS A 130 2.73 -2.59 -26.54
N GLU A 131 2.99 -3.89 -26.63
CA GLU A 131 4.09 -4.44 -27.45
C GLU A 131 3.95 -4.04 -28.93
#